data_AF-A0A7J6QUU8-F1
#
_entry.id   AF-A0A7J6QUU8-F1
#
_cell.length_a   1.000
_cell.length_b   1.000
_cell.length_c   1.000
_cell.angle_alpha   90.00
_cell.angle_beta   90.00
_cell.angle_gamma   90.00
#
_symmetry.space_group_name_H-M   'P 1'
#
loop_
_entity.id
_entity.type
_entity.pdbx_description
1 polymer ?
#
loop_
_entity_poly.entity_id
_entity_poly.type
_entity_poly.pdbx_seq_one_letter_code
_entity_poly.pdbx_strand_id
1 'polypeptide(L)'
;EVLRAATHITYRAEATLHLQTMGNAKILRQVLTENGIFFQDKWPAPKLAYIVADQILFGLLPPCPTCGNRALSQEGEEVRCQGYFSASTRCDFKFRYREMLPRVRKTSACPKFSAPTGDVITMEKLKRYRRLRIPAELQRHKAFASLQIPAECQKILGKLTGVEPSFQKAAAAASDVLDSGSED
;
A
#
# COMPACT_ATOMS: atom_id res chain seq x y z
N GLU A 1 -19.64 -8.04 10.55
CA GLU A 1 -18.61 -7.45 9.66
C GLU A 1 -18.00 -6.17 10.24
N VAL A 2 -18.81 -5.26 10.81
CA VAL A 2 -18.34 -4.13 11.64
C VAL A 2 -17.35 -4.60 12.73
N LEU A 3 -17.66 -5.71 13.41
CA LEU A 3 -16.77 -6.33 14.39
C LEU A 3 -15.39 -6.70 13.82
N ARG A 4 -15.30 -7.26 12.59
CA ARG A 4 -14.00 -7.61 11.97
C ARG A 4 -13.20 -6.38 11.52
N ALA A 5 -13.88 -5.36 10.99
CA ALA A 5 -13.25 -4.10 10.62
C ALA A 5 -12.71 -3.37 11.87
N ALA A 6 -13.47 -3.36 12.96
CA ALA A 6 -13.03 -2.85 14.25
C ALA A 6 -11.80 -3.61 14.76
N THR A 7 -11.79 -4.95 14.69
CA THR A 7 -10.62 -5.75 15.09
C THR A 7 -9.38 -5.44 14.26
N HIS A 8 -9.50 -5.26 12.93
CA HIS A 8 -8.36 -4.91 12.09
C HIS A 8 -7.79 -3.52 12.43
N ILE A 9 -8.66 -2.57 12.77
CA ILE A 9 -8.25 -1.23 13.23
C ILE A 9 -7.48 -1.36 14.55
N THR A 10 -7.98 -2.15 15.50
CA THR A 10 -7.33 -2.39 16.79
C THR A 10 -5.96 -3.03 16.62
N TYR A 11 -5.85 -4.15 15.89
CA TYR A 11 -4.56 -4.82 15.67
C TYR A 11 -3.53 -3.90 15.03
N ARG A 12 -3.95 -3.10 14.04
CA ARG A 12 -3.07 -2.13 13.41
C ARG A 12 -2.65 -1.04 14.39
N ALA A 13 -3.56 -0.52 15.21
CA ALA A 13 -3.24 0.50 16.20
C ALA A 13 -2.22 -0.03 17.24
N GLU A 14 -2.40 -1.25 17.75
CA GLU A 14 -1.48 -1.90 18.67
C GLU A 14 -0.09 -2.12 18.06
N ALA A 15 -0.03 -2.68 16.85
CA ALA A 15 1.23 -2.88 16.13
C ALA A 15 1.91 -1.54 15.79
N THR A 16 1.12 -0.51 15.43
CA THR A 16 1.62 0.83 15.17
C THR A 16 2.28 1.41 16.42
N LEU A 17 1.59 1.36 17.57
CA LEU A 17 2.11 1.84 18.85
C LEU A 17 3.36 1.07 19.28
N HIS A 18 3.37 -0.24 19.09
CA HIS A 18 4.55 -1.07 19.34
C HIS A 18 5.75 -0.62 18.50
N LEU A 19 5.57 -0.48 17.19
CA LEU A 19 6.64 -0.06 16.27
C LEU A 19 7.10 1.39 16.53
N GLN A 20 6.20 2.27 16.97
CA GLN A 20 6.56 3.63 17.40
C GLN A 20 7.40 3.62 18.68
N THR A 21 7.07 2.76 19.63
CA THR A 21 7.71 2.71 20.95
C THR A 21 9.07 2.02 20.90
N MET A 22 9.15 0.92 20.15
CA MET A 22 10.33 0.05 20.11
C MET A 22 11.22 0.32 18.88
N GLY A 23 10.72 1.07 17.90
CA GLY A 23 11.42 1.38 16.66
C GLY A 23 11.82 2.85 16.54
N ASN A 24 12.35 3.21 15.37
CA ASN A 24 12.66 4.59 15.01
C ASN A 24 12.46 4.79 13.50
N ALA A 25 12.47 6.05 13.04
CA ALA A 25 12.22 6.37 11.64
C ALA A 25 13.23 5.69 10.69
N LYS A 26 14.49 5.56 11.10
CA LYS A 26 15.56 4.98 10.28
C LYS A 26 15.28 3.51 9.94
N ILE A 27 15.00 2.68 10.95
CA ILE A 27 14.74 1.25 10.73
C ILE A 27 13.43 1.04 9.94
N LEU A 28 12.42 1.88 10.18
CA LEU A 28 11.15 1.78 9.46
C LEU A 28 11.33 2.14 7.98
N ARG A 29 12.12 3.17 7.67
CA ARG A 29 12.48 3.51 6.28
C ARG A 29 13.27 2.40 5.61
N GLN A 30 14.18 1.73 6.32
CA GLN A 30 14.93 0.60 5.78
C GLN A 30 13.99 -0.54 5.37
N VAL A 31 13.03 -0.92 6.24
CA VAL A 31 12.01 -1.93 5.89
C VAL A 31 11.19 -1.50 4.66
N LEU A 32 10.75 -0.24 4.59
CA LEU A 32 9.98 0.25 3.46
C LEU A 32 10.81 0.23 2.16
N THR A 33 12.07 0.64 2.22
CA THR A 33 13.02 0.67 1.09
C THR A 33 13.24 -0.74 0.53
N GLU A 34 13.53 -1.72 1.39
CA GLU A 34 13.77 -3.12 1.01
C GLU A 34 12.53 -3.81 0.38
N ASN A 35 11.34 -3.26 0.62
CA ASN A 35 10.10 -3.73 0.00
C ASN A 35 9.63 -2.85 -1.18
N GLY A 36 10.43 -1.83 -1.56
CA GLY A 36 10.11 -0.87 -2.61
C GLY A 36 8.90 0.00 -2.31
N ILE A 37 8.50 0.14 -1.04
CA ILE A 37 7.32 0.89 -0.62
C ILE A 37 7.65 2.38 -0.56
N PHE A 38 6.84 3.19 -1.21
CA PHE A 38 6.99 4.64 -1.22
C PHE A 38 6.77 5.23 0.17
N PHE A 39 7.64 6.17 0.53
CA PHE A 39 7.47 7.07 1.66
C PHE A 39 8.11 8.42 1.33
N GLN A 40 7.75 9.47 2.09
CA GLN A 40 8.43 10.76 2.00
C GLN A 40 9.44 10.91 3.14
N ASP A 41 10.59 11.53 2.86
CA ASP A 41 11.67 11.71 3.83
C ASP A 41 11.26 12.52 5.06
N LYS A 42 10.31 13.43 4.91
CA LYS A 42 9.79 14.26 6.00
C LYS A 42 8.67 13.59 6.81
N TRP A 43 8.22 12.38 6.44
CA TRP A 43 7.16 11.72 7.21
C TRP A 43 7.65 11.32 8.60
N PRO A 44 6.84 11.60 9.64
CA PRO A 44 7.23 11.30 11.02
C PRO A 44 7.15 9.78 11.28
N ALA A 45 7.91 9.31 12.28
CA ALA A 45 7.96 7.89 12.64
C ALA A 45 6.58 7.24 12.86
N PRO A 46 5.59 7.93 13.49
CA PRO A 46 4.22 7.43 13.59
C PRO A 46 3.56 7.03 12.27
N LYS A 47 3.74 7.82 11.21
CA LYS A 47 3.17 7.53 9.89
C LYS A 47 3.88 6.34 9.23
N LEU A 48 5.20 6.25 9.37
CA LEU A 48 5.97 5.12 8.86
C LEU A 48 5.60 3.83 9.59
N ALA A 49 5.48 3.88 10.92
CA ALA A 49 5.10 2.75 11.75
C ALA A 49 3.68 2.26 11.40
N TYR A 50 2.76 3.18 11.14
CA TYR A 50 1.40 2.83 10.69
C TYR A 50 1.41 2.03 9.38
N ILE A 51 2.18 2.49 8.39
CA ILE A 51 2.32 1.79 7.11
C ILE A 51 2.95 0.42 7.35
N VAL A 52 4.09 0.35 8.04
CA VAL A 52 4.78 -0.92 8.30
C VAL A 52 3.87 -1.90 9.06
N ALA A 53 3.16 -1.46 10.10
CA ALA A 53 2.22 -2.28 10.86
C ALA A 53 1.13 -2.88 9.98
N ASP A 54 0.49 -2.05 9.16
CA ASP A 54 -0.56 -2.49 8.23
C ASP A 54 -0.06 -3.59 7.27
N GLN A 55 1.14 -3.38 6.72
CA GLN A 55 1.74 -4.31 5.75
C GLN A 55 2.27 -5.59 6.42
N ILE A 56 2.76 -5.53 7.67
CA ILE A 56 3.15 -6.71 8.46
C ILE A 56 1.93 -7.59 8.75
N LEU A 57 0.83 -6.98 9.20
CA LEU A 57 -0.35 -7.73 9.66
C LEU A 57 -1.16 -8.32 8.51
N PHE A 58 -1.30 -7.56 7.41
CA PHE A 58 -2.26 -7.89 6.36
C PHE A 58 -1.60 -8.19 5.01
N GLY A 59 -0.31 -7.95 4.86
CA GLY A 59 0.43 -8.10 3.61
C GLY A 59 0.43 -6.85 2.74
N LEU A 60 1.13 -6.95 1.60
CA LEU A 60 1.43 -5.81 0.74
C LEU A 60 0.26 -5.41 -0.13
N LEU A 61 -0.07 -4.12 -0.14
CA LEU A 61 -0.88 -3.53 -1.20
C LEU A 61 -0.12 -3.56 -2.54
N PRO A 62 -0.84 -3.71 -3.66
CA PRO A 62 -0.24 -3.67 -4.98
C PRO A 62 0.32 -2.30 -5.33
N PRO A 63 1.12 -2.18 -6.41
CA PRO A 63 1.37 -0.90 -7.04
C PRO A 63 0.07 -0.14 -7.35
N CYS A 64 0.12 1.18 -7.28
CA CYS A 64 -0.99 2.02 -7.70
C CYS A 64 -1.25 1.79 -9.20
N PRO A 65 -2.48 1.47 -9.61
CA PRO A 65 -2.79 1.20 -11.02
C PRO A 65 -2.72 2.46 -11.90
N THR A 66 -2.74 3.66 -11.31
CA THR A 66 -2.69 4.92 -12.05
C THR A 66 -1.25 5.39 -12.28
N CYS A 67 -0.41 5.40 -11.23
CA CYS A 67 0.95 5.94 -11.31
C CYS A 67 2.06 4.87 -11.24
N GLY A 68 1.72 3.60 -11.03
CA GLY A 68 2.68 2.49 -10.91
C GLY A 68 3.50 2.47 -9.61
N ASN A 69 3.44 3.51 -8.78
CA ASN A 69 4.19 3.57 -7.53
C ASN A 69 3.58 2.65 -6.47
N ARG A 70 4.43 2.02 -5.65
CA ARG A 70 4.03 1.24 -4.45
C ARG A 70 3.69 2.18 -3.29
N ALA A 71 2.68 3.02 -3.50
CA ALA A 71 2.34 4.12 -2.61
C ALA A 71 0.91 4.05 -2.09
N LEU A 72 0.22 2.92 -2.29
CA LEU A 72 -1.10 2.71 -1.71
C LEU A 72 -0.99 2.53 -0.19
N SER A 73 -1.76 3.31 0.55
CA SER A 73 -1.87 3.21 2.01
C SER A 73 -3.34 3.22 2.40
N GLN A 74 -3.72 2.36 3.34
CA GLN A 74 -5.07 2.29 3.86
C GLN A 74 -5.22 3.20 5.09
N GLU A 75 -6.08 4.21 5.00
CA GLU A 75 -6.45 5.10 6.11
C GLU A 75 -7.94 4.87 6.44
N GLY A 76 -8.21 4.17 7.54
CA GLY A 76 -9.57 3.75 7.89
C GLY A 76 -10.19 2.82 6.84
N GLU A 77 -11.34 3.20 6.28
CA GLU A 77 -12.03 2.46 5.21
C GLU A 77 -11.52 2.79 3.81
N GLU A 78 -10.65 3.79 3.65
CA GLU A 78 -10.21 4.27 2.35
C GLU A 78 -8.77 3.84 2.08
N VAL A 79 -8.47 3.51 0.84
CA VAL A 79 -7.12 3.30 0.35
C VAL A 79 -6.81 4.42 -0.62
N ARG A 80 -5.72 5.15 -0.40
CA ARG A 80 -5.27 6.26 -1.26
C ARG A 80 -3.85 6.04 -1.72
N CYS A 81 -3.56 6.48 -2.94
CA CYS A 81 -2.19 6.62 -3.41
C CYS A 81 -1.55 7.87 -2.77
N GLN A 82 -0.39 7.70 -2.12
CA GLN A 82 0.39 8.78 -1.52
C GLN A 82 1.54 9.24 -2.43
N GLY A 83 1.72 8.56 -3.56
CA GLY A 83 2.78 8.81 -4.53
C GLY A 83 2.39 9.88 -5.56
N TYR A 84 3.24 10.00 -6.56
CA TYR A 84 3.12 11.02 -7.58
C TYR A 84 2.98 10.42 -8.97
N PHE A 85 2.18 11.04 -9.83
CA PHE A 85 2.08 10.68 -11.24
C PHE A 85 3.30 11.20 -12.03
N SER A 86 3.79 12.38 -11.67
CA SER A 86 5.00 13.03 -12.19
C SER A 86 5.78 13.70 -11.05
N ALA A 87 6.93 14.34 -11.30
CA ALA A 87 7.69 15.01 -10.22
C ALA A 87 6.86 16.06 -9.44
N SER A 88 5.87 16.70 -10.09
CA SER A 88 5.06 17.77 -9.50
C SER A 88 3.59 17.39 -9.27
N THR A 89 3.07 16.37 -9.96
CA THR A 89 1.65 16.00 -9.90
C THR A 89 1.42 14.83 -8.95
N ARG A 90 0.68 15.06 -7.85
CA ARG A 90 0.24 13.97 -6.95
C ARG A 90 -0.75 13.06 -7.65
N CYS A 91 -0.66 11.76 -7.36
CA CYS A 91 -1.67 10.81 -7.82
C CYS A 91 -2.91 10.88 -6.91
N ASP A 92 -4.09 10.96 -7.50
CA ASP A 92 -5.39 11.10 -6.83
C ASP A 92 -6.15 9.78 -6.68
N PHE A 93 -5.55 8.66 -7.12
CA PHE A 93 -6.16 7.34 -7.05
C PHE A 93 -6.57 6.99 -5.61
N LYS A 94 -7.84 6.64 -5.44
CA LYS A 94 -8.42 6.21 -4.16
C LYS A 94 -9.61 5.27 -4.38
N PHE A 95 -9.84 4.39 -3.41
CA PHE A 95 -11.02 3.51 -3.39
C PHE A 95 -11.40 3.17 -1.94
N ARG A 96 -12.62 2.68 -1.72
CA ARG A 96 -13.03 2.22 -0.39
C ARG A 96 -12.75 0.74 -0.23
N TYR A 97 -11.97 0.36 0.78
CA TYR A 97 -11.59 -1.03 1.05
C TYR A 97 -12.80 -1.97 1.22
N ARG A 98 -13.91 -1.47 1.78
CA ARG A 98 -15.16 -2.24 1.94
C ARG A 98 -15.73 -2.75 0.62
N GLU A 99 -15.48 -2.06 -0.49
CA GLU A 99 -15.93 -2.45 -1.84
C GLU A 99 -15.20 -3.71 -2.33
N MET A 100 -14.09 -4.10 -1.69
CA MET A 100 -13.39 -5.37 -1.95
C MET A 100 -14.11 -6.58 -1.34
N LEU A 101 -15.04 -6.38 -0.40
CA LEU A 101 -15.68 -7.47 0.32
C LEU A 101 -16.70 -8.21 -0.58
N PRO A 102 -16.65 -9.55 -0.66
CA PRO A 102 -17.47 -10.34 -1.59
C PRO A 102 -18.99 -10.12 -1.49
N ARG A 103 -19.50 -9.69 -0.31
CA ARG A 103 -20.94 -9.48 -0.10
C ARG A 103 -21.46 -8.17 -0.67
N VAL A 104 -20.61 -7.14 -0.77
CA VAL A 104 -20.97 -5.85 -1.40
C VAL A 104 -21.12 -6.00 -2.92
N ARG A 105 -20.37 -6.95 -3.52
CA ARG A 105 -20.41 -7.24 -4.97
C ARG A 105 -21.77 -7.71 -5.51
N LYS A 106 -22.73 -8.08 -4.64
CA LYS A 106 -24.06 -8.51 -5.08
C LYS A 106 -24.99 -7.36 -5.48
N THR A 107 -24.71 -6.13 -5.06
CA THR A 107 -25.66 -5.00 -5.24
C THR A 107 -25.06 -3.72 -5.82
N SER A 108 -23.72 -3.58 -5.84
CA SER A 108 -23.08 -2.45 -6.50
C SER A 108 -22.16 -2.93 -7.62
N ALA A 109 -22.32 -2.35 -8.81
CA ALA A 109 -21.31 -2.43 -9.85
C ALA A 109 -19.95 -2.11 -9.21
N CYS A 110 -18.96 -2.99 -9.39
CA CYS A 110 -17.58 -2.63 -9.06
C CYS A 110 -17.32 -1.28 -9.73
N PRO A 111 -16.85 -0.24 -9.01
CA PRO A 111 -16.45 0.97 -9.68
C PRO A 111 -15.38 0.55 -10.68
N LYS A 112 -15.69 0.63 -11.97
CA LYS A 112 -14.71 0.45 -13.01
C LYS A 112 -13.83 1.69 -12.90
N PHE A 113 -12.79 1.62 -12.07
CA PHE A 113 -11.76 2.63 -12.11
C PHE A 113 -11.05 2.41 -13.46
N SER A 114 -11.23 3.34 -14.39
CA SER A 114 -10.43 3.39 -15.59
C SER A 114 -9.06 3.94 -15.21
N ALA A 115 -8.01 3.16 -15.42
CA ALA A 115 -6.67 3.74 -15.47
C ALA A 115 -6.60 4.71 -16.66
N PRO A 116 -5.70 5.71 -16.65
CA PRO A 116 -5.45 6.55 -17.82
C PRO A 116 -5.10 5.73 -19.09
N THR A 117 -4.65 4.49 -18.93
CA THR A 117 -4.33 3.53 -20.00
C THR A 117 -5.55 2.84 -20.62
N GLY A 118 -6.78 3.11 -20.14
CA GLY A 118 -7.99 2.42 -20.60
C GLY A 118 -8.21 1.04 -19.98
N ASP A 119 -7.29 0.57 -19.13
CA ASP A 119 -7.44 -0.69 -18.40
C ASP A 119 -8.56 -0.62 -17.36
N VAL A 120 -9.35 -1.71 -17.29
CA VAL A 120 -10.30 -1.92 -16.21
C VAL A 120 -9.56 -2.38 -14.96
N ILE A 121 -9.51 -1.52 -13.95
CA ILE A 121 -9.00 -1.87 -12.63
C ILE A 121 -10.10 -2.66 -11.90
N THR A 122 -9.85 -3.94 -11.68
CA THR A 122 -10.76 -4.79 -10.90
C THR A 122 -10.32 -4.84 -9.45
N MET A 123 -11.28 -5.08 -8.54
CA MET A 123 -10.99 -5.25 -7.11
C MET A 123 -10.10 -6.45 -6.82
N GLU A 124 -10.01 -7.41 -7.75
CA GLU A 124 -9.10 -8.55 -7.64
C GLU A 124 -7.64 -8.10 -7.76
N LYS A 125 -7.37 -7.20 -8.71
CA LYS A 125 -6.03 -6.61 -8.88
C LYS A 125 -5.61 -5.78 -7.66
N LEU A 126 -6.56 -5.22 -6.91
CA LEU A 126 -6.29 -4.41 -5.71
C LEU A 126 -6.03 -5.23 -4.43
N LYS A 127 -6.11 -6.57 -4.51
CA LYS A 127 -5.86 -7.44 -3.34
C LYS A 127 -4.41 -7.39 -2.88
N ARG A 128 -4.27 -7.50 -1.56
CA ARG A 128 -2.97 -7.72 -0.94
C ARG A 128 -2.42 -9.05 -1.45
N TYR A 129 -1.19 -9.04 -1.94
CA TYR A 129 -0.67 -10.16 -2.71
C TYR A 129 0.40 -10.91 -1.93
N ARG A 130 1.46 -10.26 -1.42
CA ARG A 130 2.57 -10.92 -0.70
C ARG A 130 2.77 -10.44 0.74
N ARG A 131 3.57 -11.15 1.53
CA ARG A 131 3.99 -10.71 2.87
C ARG A 131 5.06 -9.61 2.79
N LEU A 132 5.05 -8.68 3.74
CA LEU A 132 6.18 -7.76 3.93
C LEU A 132 7.41 -8.57 4.38
N ARG A 133 8.56 -8.33 3.75
CA ARG A 133 9.84 -8.93 4.17
C ARG A 133 10.51 -8.03 5.20
N ILE A 134 10.82 -8.58 6.37
CA ILE A 134 11.72 -7.91 7.32
C ILE A 134 13.17 -8.30 6.97
N PRO A 135 14.05 -7.32 6.70
CA PRO A 135 15.46 -7.59 6.41
C PRO A 135 16.13 -8.37 7.54
N ALA A 136 17.05 -9.27 7.20
CA ALA A 136 17.62 -10.25 8.15
C ALA A 136 18.29 -9.57 9.35
N GLU A 137 18.98 -8.46 9.10
CA GLU A 137 19.63 -7.61 10.08
C GLU A 137 18.64 -6.94 11.05
N LEU A 138 17.38 -6.73 10.64
CA LEU A 138 16.34 -6.14 11.47
C LEU A 138 15.46 -7.17 12.18
N GLN A 139 15.52 -8.46 11.83
CA GLN A 139 14.66 -9.48 12.46
C GLN A 139 14.90 -9.61 13.97
N ARG A 140 16.14 -9.40 14.43
CA ARG A 140 16.50 -9.42 15.85
C ARG A 140 16.23 -8.10 16.57
N HIS A 141 15.92 -7.04 15.84
CA HIS A 141 15.62 -5.75 16.43
C HIS A 141 14.33 -5.84 17.25
N LYS A 142 14.32 -5.25 18.46
CA LYS A 142 13.21 -5.37 19.42
C LYS A 142 11.84 -5.06 18.79
N ALA A 143 11.76 -4.01 17.97
CA ALA A 143 10.55 -3.61 17.24
C ALA A 143 9.90 -4.73 16.38
N PHE A 144 10.67 -5.70 15.91
CA PHE A 144 10.15 -6.80 15.07
C PHE A 144 10.18 -8.13 15.82
N ALA A 145 11.22 -8.37 16.62
CA ALA A 145 11.38 -9.61 17.38
C ALA A 145 10.28 -9.83 18.43
N SER A 146 9.77 -8.76 19.05
CA SER A 146 8.71 -8.85 20.06
C SER A 146 7.32 -8.43 19.55
N LEU A 147 7.20 -8.12 18.26
CA LEU A 147 5.90 -7.82 17.66
C LEU A 147 5.09 -9.10 17.51
N GLN A 148 3.98 -9.18 18.24
CA GLN A 148 3.08 -10.32 18.15
C GLN A 148 2.10 -10.13 16.99
N ILE A 149 2.03 -11.11 16.10
CA ILE A 149 1.04 -11.14 15.01
C ILE A 149 -0.14 -11.99 15.47
N PRO A 150 -1.36 -11.43 15.61
CA PRO A 150 -2.55 -12.17 15.99
C PRO A 150 -2.83 -13.36 15.05
N ALA A 151 -3.40 -14.45 15.57
CA ALA A 151 -3.64 -15.67 14.81
C ALA A 151 -4.53 -15.45 13.57
N GLU A 152 -5.49 -14.53 13.66
CA GLU A 152 -6.34 -14.09 12.56
C GLU A 152 -5.52 -13.48 11.42
N CYS A 153 -4.55 -12.64 11.76
CA CYS A 153 -3.62 -12.04 10.79
C CYS A 153 -2.73 -13.12 10.18
N GLN A 154 -2.22 -14.07 10.97
CA GLN A 154 -1.44 -15.20 10.46
C GLN A 154 -2.22 -16.03 9.42
N LYS A 155 -3.52 -16.27 9.64
CA LYS A 155 -4.39 -16.96 8.67
C LYS A 155 -4.51 -16.18 7.35
N ILE A 156 -4.57 -14.84 7.42
CA ILE A 156 -4.58 -13.99 6.23
C ILE A 156 -3.25 -14.12 5.49
N LEU A 157 -2.14 -13.94 6.21
CA LEU A 157 -0.78 -14.05 5.67
C LEU A 157 -0.49 -15.43 5.08
N GLY A 158 -1.09 -16.49 5.62
CA GLY A 158 -1.03 -17.87 5.11
C GLY A 158 -1.56 -18.05 3.69
N LYS A 159 -2.46 -17.17 3.24
CA LYS A 159 -3.11 -17.24 1.92
C LYS A 159 -2.46 -16.35 0.86
N LEU A 160 -1.48 -15.53 1.26
CA LEU A 160 -0.80 -14.58 0.38
C LEU A 160 0.20 -15.29 -0.52
N THR A 161 0.34 -14.81 -1.76
CA THR A 161 1.21 -15.35 -2.82
C THR A 161 2.28 -14.33 -3.24
N GLY A 162 3.46 -14.77 -3.63
CA GLY A 162 4.60 -13.88 -3.89
C GLY A 162 4.54 -13.04 -5.19
N VAL A 163 3.53 -13.22 -6.03
CA VAL A 163 3.51 -12.68 -7.40
C VAL A 163 2.97 -11.25 -7.42
N GLU A 164 3.80 -10.31 -7.86
CA GLU A 164 3.41 -8.92 -8.05
C GLU A 164 2.38 -8.81 -9.18
N PRO A 165 1.23 -8.13 -8.97
CA PRO A 165 0.29 -7.97 -10.07
C PRO A 165 0.86 -6.97 -11.08
N SER A 166 0.71 -7.29 -12.37
CA SER A 166 1.17 -6.44 -13.47
C SER A 166 0.30 -5.17 -13.56
N PHE A 167 0.90 -4.02 -13.28
CA PHE A 167 0.32 -2.71 -13.54
C PHE A 167 1.26 -1.94 -14.46
N GLN A 168 0.77 -1.53 -15.62
CA GLN A 168 1.58 -0.76 -16.57
C GLN A 168 1.66 0.70 -16.15
N LYS A 169 2.84 1.30 -16.35
CA LYS A 169 3.12 2.71 -16.02
C LYS A 169 2.56 3.60 -17.13
N ALA A 170 1.57 4.43 -16.81
CA ALA A 170 0.95 5.39 -17.74
C ALA A 170 1.80 6.65 -18.03
N ALA A 171 3.12 6.59 -17.90
CA ALA A 171 3.99 7.77 -17.93
C ALA A 171 5.11 7.69 -18.97
N ALA A 172 4.79 7.18 -20.16
CA ALA A 172 5.66 7.27 -21.34
C ALA A 172 5.07 8.15 -22.47
N ALA A 173 3.86 8.72 -22.30
CA ALA A 173 3.15 9.43 -23.37
C ALA A 173 3.09 10.96 -23.22
N ALA A 174 3.80 11.55 -22.25
CA ALA A 174 3.69 12.99 -21.97
C ALA A 174 5.03 13.76 -22.03
N SER A 175 6.08 13.19 -22.63
CA SER A 175 7.36 13.89 -22.85
C SER A 175 7.64 14.27 -24.31
N ASP A 176 6.81 13.86 -25.28
CA ASP A 176 7.06 14.10 -26.71
C ASP A 176 6.28 15.30 -27.29
N VAL A 177 5.87 16.27 -26.47
CA VAL A 177 5.26 17.52 -26.96
C VAL A 177 5.97 18.72 -26.34
N LEU A 178 7.28 18.82 -26.57
CA LEU A 178 8.03 20.07 -26.57
C LEU A 178 9.21 19.93 -27.55
N ASP A 179 8.89 19.69 -28.82
CA ASP A 179 9.76 20.10 -29.93
C ASP A 179 8.88 20.65 -31.06
N SER A 180 8.52 21.92 -30.93
CA SER A 180 8.28 22.76 -32.09
C SER A 180 9.28 23.91 -31.97
N GLY A 181 10.54 23.56 -32.27
CA GLY A 181 11.56 24.51 -32.63
C GLY A 181 11.05 25.47 -33.72
N SER A 182 11.47 26.71 -33.55
CA SER A 182 11.41 27.83 -34.48
C SER A 182 11.56 27.45 -35.96
N GLU A 183 10.62 27.90 -36.78
CA GLU A 183 10.84 28.16 -38.20
C GLU A 183 10.77 29.68 -38.43
N ASP A 184 11.88 30.19 -38.98
CA ASP A 184 12.17 31.46 -39.69
C ASP A 184 11.86 32.83 -39.06
#